data_AF-A0A416HQU0-F1
#
_entry.id   AF-A0A416HQU0-F1
#
_cell.length_a   1.000
_cell.length_b   1.000
_cell.length_c   1.000
_cell.angle_alpha   90.00
_cell.angle_beta   90.00
_cell.angle_gamma   90.00
#
_symmetry.space_group_name_H-M   'P 1'
#
loop_
_entity.id
_entity.type
_entity.pdbx_description
1 polymer ?
#
loop_
_entity_poly.entity_id
_entity_poly.type
_entity_poly.pdbx_seq_one_letter_code
_entity_poly.pdbx_strand_id
1 'polypeptide(L)'
;MLNAQSGEYADLYYRLGTAAAGMGEYRQAAQAFQKSYEYVNDQKALESCLYCLKLSGRTEEYQKRIQELGVTREQQTSWRHSMRRHSDRVWTAESAVWCEGYGG
;
A
#
# COMPACT_ATOMS: atom_id res chain seq x y z
N MET A 1 12.15 18.57 -23.08
CA MET A 1 12.56 17.66 -21.99
C MET A 1 11.49 17.74 -20.92
N LEU A 2 10.78 16.65 -20.63
CA LEU A 2 9.78 16.60 -19.56
C LEU A 2 10.50 16.66 -18.22
N ASN A 3 10.74 17.87 -17.73
CA ASN A 3 11.36 18.13 -16.43
C ASN A 3 10.28 18.08 -15.34
N ALA A 4 9.59 16.93 -15.25
CA ALA A 4 8.65 16.69 -14.17
C ALA A 4 9.44 16.58 -12.86
N GLN A 5 9.02 17.30 -11.84
CA GLN A 5 9.74 17.33 -10.57
C GLN A 5 9.66 15.95 -9.91
N SER A 6 10.67 15.57 -9.13
CA SER A 6 10.73 14.27 -8.44
C SER A 6 9.45 13.96 -7.63
N GLY A 7 8.77 15.00 -7.15
CA GLY A 7 7.47 14.90 -6.48
C GLY A 7 6.31 14.43 -7.37
N GLU A 8 6.27 14.85 -8.63
CA GLU A 8 5.22 14.43 -9.57
C GLU A 8 5.37 12.96 -9.97
N TYR A 9 6.62 12.50 -10.14
CA TYR A 9 6.87 11.08 -10.35
C TYR A 9 6.44 10.25 -9.14
N ALA A 10 6.72 10.73 -7.93
CA ALA A 10 6.27 10.03 -6.72
C ALA A 10 4.75 9.95 -6.63
N ASP A 11 4.03 11.04 -6.87
CA ASP A 11 2.55 11.06 -6.85
C ASP A 11 1.97 10.14 -7.93
N LEU A 12 2.56 10.14 -9.13
CA LEU A 12 2.15 9.26 -10.22
C LEU A 12 2.30 7.78 -9.82
N TYR A 13 3.45 7.39 -9.27
CA TYR A 13 3.68 6.03 -8.80
C TYR A 13 2.78 5.67 -7.61
N TYR A 14 2.47 6.63 -6.74
CA TYR A 14 1.53 6.43 -5.62
C TYR A 14 0.11 6.14 -6.12
N ARG A 15 -0.38 6.91 -7.09
CA ARG A 15 -1.68 6.68 -7.74
C ARG A 15 -1.72 5.35 -8.48
N LEU A 16 -0.64 5.00 -9.16
CA LEU A 16 -0.52 3.72 -9.86
C LEU A 16 -0.57 2.54 -8.88
N GLY A 17 0.12 2.65 -7.74
CA GLY A 17 0.06 1.66 -6.67
C GLY A 17 -1.34 1.52 -6.07
N THR A 18 -2.04 2.64 -5.88
CA THR A 18 -3.42 2.66 -5.37
C THR A 18 -4.39 2.00 -6.35
N ALA A 19 -4.27 2.29 -7.64
CA ALA A 19 -5.08 1.67 -8.69
C ALA A 19 -4.83 0.15 -8.77
N ALA A 20 -3.55 -0.28 -8.76
CA ALA A 20 -3.20 -1.69 -8.76
C ALA A 20 -3.70 -2.42 -7.51
N ALA A 21 -3.64 -1.79 -6.33
CA ALA A 21 -4.20 -2.35 -5.10
C ALA A 21 -5.72 -2.51 -5.18
N GLY A 22 -6.43 -1.53 -5.76
CA GLY A 22 -7.87 -1.62 -6.01
C GLY A 22 -8.27 -2.72 -7.00
N MET A 23 -7.37 -3.12 -7.90
CA MET A 23 -7.56 -4.26 -8.81
C MET A 23 -7.23 -5.61 -8.16
N GLY A 24 -6.78 -5.65 -6.91
CA GLY A 24 -6.31 -6.86 -6.23
C GLY A 24 -4.88 -7.28 -6.61
N GLU A 25 -4.20 -6.49 -7.45
CA GLU A 25 -2.83 -6.73 -7.93
C GLU A 25 -1.80 -6.18 -6.92
N TYR A 26 -1.83 -6.72 -5.70
CA TYR A 26 -1.00 -6.25 -4.57
C TYR A 26 0.51 -6.31 -4.86
N ARG A 27 0.94 -7.21 -5.74
CA ARG A 27 2.33 -7.36 -6.14
C ARG A 27 2.84 -6.15 -6.94
N GLN A 28 2.05 -5.72 -7.93
CA GLN A 28 2.38 -4.54 -8.73
C GLN A 28 2.21 -3.27 -7.91
N ALA A 29 1.21 -3.24 -7.03
CA ALA A 29 0.99 -2.13 -6.11
C ALA A 29 2.22 -1.87 -5.22
N ALA A 30 2.76 -2.92 -4.58
CA ALA A 30 3.95 -2.80 -3.74
C ALA A 30 5.16 -2.23 -4.50
N GLN A 31 5.40 -2.69 -5.74
CA GLN A 31 6.50 -2.19 -6.57
C GLN A 31 6.32 -0.71 -6.96
N ALA A 32 5.09 -0.30 -7.26
CA ALA A 32 4.78 1.08 -7.60
C ALA A 32 5.00 2.00 -6.38
N PHE A 33 4.49 1.61 -5.21
CA PHE A 33 4.72 2.35 -3.98
C PHE A 33 6.20 2.41 -3.57
N GLN A 34 6.96 1.35 -3.83
CA GLN A 34 8.41 1.37 -3.63
C GLN A 34 9.08 2.44 -4.49
N LYS A 35 8.77 2.50 -5.78
CA LYS A 35 9.32 3.54 -6.66
C LYS A 35 8.95 4.94 -6.17
N SER A 36 7.69 5.14 -5.78
CA SER A 36 7.22 6.40 -5.18
C SER A 36 8.07 6.81 -3.98
N TYR A 37 8.38 5.85 -3.09
CA TYR A 37 9.24 6.06 -1.94
C TYR A 37 10.68 6.42 -2.34
N GLU A 38 11.25 5.81 -3.38
CA GLU A 38 12.61 6.14 -3.83
C GLU A 38 12.77 7.58 -4.33
N TYR A 39 11.69 8.21 -4.83
CA TYR A 39 11.73 9.60 -5.31
C TYR A 39 11.59 10.65 -4.20
N VAL A 40 10.71 10.45 -3.23
CA VAL A 40 10.35 11.47 -2.21
C VAL A 40 10.64 11.02 -0.78
N ASN A 41 10.98 9.74 -0.57
CA ASN A 41 11.11 9.10 0.75
C ASN A 41 9.87 9.32 1.64
N ASP A 42 8.69 9.36 1.03
CA ASP A 42 7.44 9.59 1.77
C ASP A 42 7.04 8.35 2.57
N GLN A 43 6.95 8.53 3.89
CA GLN A 43 6.55 7.49 4.83
C GLN A 43 5.16 6.92 4.54
N LYS A 44 4.26 7.67 3.89
CA LYS A 44 2.94 7.16 3.45
C LYS A 44 3.04 6.15 2.32
N ALA A 45 3.94 6.37 1.37
CA ALA A 45 4.21 5.42 0.28
C ALA A 45 4.79 4.12 0.84
N LEU A 46 5.67 4.23 1.85
CA LEU A 46 6.21 3.08 2.55
C LEU A 46 5.13 2.29 3.31
N GLU A 47 4.25 2.96 4.07
CA GLU A 47 3.14 2.32 4.78
C GLU A 47 2.24 1.55 3.80
N SER A 48 1.91 2.18 2.66
CA SER A 48 1.06 1.59 1.61
C SER A 48 1.73 0.40 0.92
N CYS A 49 3.05 0.46 0.69
CA CYS A 49 3.83 -0.65 0.16
C CYS A 49 3.81 -1.86 1.10
N LEU A 50 4.10 -1.64 2.38
CA LEU A 50 4.11 -2.68 3.41
C LEU A 50 2.74 -3.33 3.59
N TYR A 51 1.66 -2.55 3.47
CA TYR A 51 0.30 -3.05 3.47
C TYR A 51 0.05 -4.02 2.31
N CYS A 52 0.42 -3.64 1.09
CA CYS A 52 0.27 -4.49 -0.09
C CYS A 52 1.10 -5.78 0.01
N LEU A 53 2.35 -5.69 0.52
CA LEU A 53 3.18 -6.88 0.75
C LEU A 53 2.55 -7.84 1.75
N LYS A 54 1.94 -7.32 2.82
CA LYS A 54 1.24 -8.12 3.81
C LYS A 54 0.00 -8.81 3.23
N LEU A 55 -0.80 -8.09 2.42
CA LEU A 55 -1.96 -8.66 1.72
C LEU A 55 -1.55 -9.72 0.68
N SER A 56 -0.40 -9.53 0.03
CA SER A 56 0.13 -10.51 -0.93
C SER A 56 0.68 -11.78 -0.27
N GLY A 57 0.71 -11.87 1.06
CA GLY A 57 1.22 -13.03 1.81
C GLY A 57 2.74 -13.17 1.81
N ARG A 58 3.48 -12.17 1.32
CA ARG A 58 4.95 -12.20 1.18
C ARG A 58 5.65 -11.58 2.38
N THR A 59 5.62 -12.33 3.49
CA THR A 59 6.21 -11.92 4.77
C THR A 59 7.73 -11.69 4.69
N GLU A 60 8.44 -12.38 3.79
CA GLU A 60 9.90 -12.27 3.63
C GLU A 60 10.34 -10.90 3.10
N GLU A 61 9.71 -10.42 2.02
CA GLU A 61 10.00 -9.09 1.45
C GLU A 61 9.64 -7.98 2.44
N TYR A 62 8.52 -8.13 3.15
CA TYR A 62 8.11 -7.24 4.24
C TYR A 62 9.16 -7.16 5.35
N GLN A 63 9.71 -8.31 5.77
CA GLN A 63 10.67 -8.38 6.86
C GLN A 63 12.04 -7.83 6.46
N LYS A 64 12.46 -8.09 5.21
CA LYS A 64 13.66 -7.50 4.63
C LYS A 64 13.54 -5.98 4.56
N ARG A 65 12.38 -5.45 4.15
CA ARG A 65 12.14 -4.01 4.05
C ARG A 65 12.14 -3.31 5.40
N ILE A 66 11.56 -3.95 6.42
CA ILE A 66 11.63 -3.47 7.81
C ILE A 66 13.06 -3.38 8.31
N GLN A 67 13.89 -4.38 8.01
CA GLN A 67 15.30 -4.38 8.39
C GLN A 67 16.08 -3.28 7.65
N GLU A 68 15.87 -3.14 6.34
CA GLU A 68 16.55 -2.17 5.49
C GLU A 68 16.25 -0.73 5.89
N LEU A 69 15.02 -0.45 6.30
CA LEU A 69 14.56 0.89 6.65
C LEU A 69 14.63 1.18 8.17
N GLY A 70 15.08 0.21 8.97
CA GLY A 70 15.20 0.35 10.42
C GLY A 70 13.87 0.65 11.13
N VAL A 71 12.75 0.20 10.56
CA VAL A 71 11.40 0.52 11.06
C VAL A 71 11.23 -0.05 12.46
N THR A 72 11.00 0.82 13.44
CA THR A 72 10.86 0.42 14.84
C THR A 72 9.55 -0.32 15.08
N ARG A 73 9.51 -1.19 16.09
CA ARG A 73 8.29 -1.94 16.48
C ARG A 73 7.11 -1.01 16.77
N GLU A 74 7.34 0.20 17.29
CA GLU A 74 6.30 1.21 17.51
C GLU A 74 5.70 1.78 16.22
N GLN A 75 6.51 1.97 15.18
CA GLN A 75 6.01 2.39 13.87
C GLN A 75 5.19 1.26 13.24
N GLN A 76 5.62 0.01 13.40
CA GLN A 76 4.86 -1.16 12.94
C GLN A 76 3.51 -1.30 13.67
N THR A 77 3.46 -1.06 14.98
CA THR A 77 2.19 -1.12 15.74
C THR A 77 1.29 0.05 15.37
N SER A 78 1.83 1.26 15.22
CA SER A 78 1.09 2.44 14.75
C SER A 78 0.46 2.18 13.38
N TRP A 79 1.25 1.69 12.42
CA TRP A 79 0.78 1.32 11.09
C TRP A 79 -0.22 0.16 11.15
N ARG A 80 0.00 -0.85 11.99
CA ARG A 80 -0.97 -1.93 12.20
C ARG A 80 -2.32 -1.40 12.70
N HIS A 81 -2.33 -0.39 13.57
CA HIS A 81 -3.55 0.25 14.07
C HIS A 81 -4.22 1.14 13.01
N SER A 82 -3.43 1.88 12.23
CA SER A 82 -3.90 2.67 11.08
C SER A 82 -4.52 1.80 9.98
N MET A 83 -3.85 0.69 9.65
CA MET A 83 -4.27 -0.29 8.65
C MET A 83 -5.52 -1.05 9.07
N ARG A 84 -5.70 -1.37 10.36
CA ARG A 84 -6.92 -2.05 10.84
C ARG A 84 -8.17 -1.22 10.52
N ARG A 85 -8.10 0.10 10.76
CA ARG A 85 -9.20 1.02 10.46
C ARG A 85 -9.47 1.20 8.96
N HIS A 86 -8.49 1.00 8.09
CA HIS A 86 -8.69 0.99 6.64
C HIS A 86 -9.27 -0.34 6.15
N SER A 87 -8.74 -1.47 6.65
CA SER A 87 -9.24 -2.81 6.34
C SER A 87 -10.70 -2.98 6.78
N ASP A 88 -11.08 -2.45 7.95
CA ASP A 88 -12.47 -2.49 8.42
C ASP A 88 -13.44 -1.74 7.47
N ARG A 89 -13.01 -0.66 6.82
CA ARG A 89 -13.83 0.07 5.84
C ARG A 89 -13.92 -0.64 4.49
N VAL A 90 -12.81 -1.20 4.03
CA VAL A 90 -12.75 -1.94 2.76
C VAL A 90 -13.53 -3.24 2.89
N TRP A 91 -13.43 -3.94 4.03
CA TRP A 91 -14.20 -5.15 4.30
C TRP A 91 -15.71 -4.88 4.43
N THR A 92 -16.13 -3.75 5.03
CA THR A 92 -17.55 -3.33 4.96
C THR A 92 -18.01 -2.97 3.56
N ALA A 93 -17.14 -2.41 2.72
CA ALA A 93 -17.48 -2.10 1.33
C ALA A 93 -17.59 -3.37 0.47
N GLU A 94 -16.67 -4.33 0.63
CA GLU A 94 -16.74 -5.63 -0.05
C GLU A 94 -17.91 -6.48 0.45
N SER A 95 -18.23 -6.44 1.75
CA SER A 95 -19.42 -7.11 2.31
C SER A 95 -20.73 -6.50 1.81
N ALA A 96 -20.77 -5.18 1.54
CA ALA A 96 -21.93 -4.52 0.95
C ALA A 96 -22.11 -4.92 -0.53
N VAL A 97 -21.02 -4.99 -1.30
CA VAL A 97 -21.04 -5.41 -2.71
C VAL A 97 -21.46 -6.88 -2.87
N TRP A 98 -21.11 -7.76 -1.93
CA TRP A 98 -21.55 -9.17 -1.96
C TRP A 98 -23.00 -9.39 -1.52
N CYS A 99 -23.61 -8.47 -0.75
CA CYS A 99 -25.02 -8.58 -0.35
C CYS A 99 -26.01 -8.11 -1.43
N GLU A 100 -25.60 -7.27 -2.38
CA GLU A 100 -26.49 -6.81 -3.47
C GLU A 100 -26.55 -7.78 -4.67
N GLY A 101 -25.78 -8.88 -4.67
CA GLY A 101 -25.70 -9.85 -5.77
C GLY A 101 -26.46 -11.17 -5.58
N TYR A 102 -27.09 -11.41 -4.43
CA TYR A 102 -27.77 -12.68 -4.10
C TYR A 102 -29.24 -12.49 -3.68
N GLY A 103 -29.94 -11.52 -4.28
CA GLY A 103 -31.36 -11.29 -4.09
C GLY A 103 -32.04 -10.93 -5.41
N GLY A 104 -32.36 -11.93 -6.22
CA GLY A 104 -33.11 -11.80 -7.48
C GLY A 104 -33.35 -13.15 -8.12
#